data_AF-A0A965J2I7-F1
#
_entry.id   AF-A0A965J2I7-F1
#
_cell.length_a   1.000
_cell.length_b   1.000
_cell.length_c   1.000
_cell.angle_alpha   90.00
_cell.angle_beta   90.00
_cell.angle_gamma   90.00
#
_symmetry.space_group_name_H-M   'P 1'
#
loop_
_entity.id
_entity.type
_entity.pdbx_description
1 polymer ?
#
loop_
_entity_poly.entity_id
_entity_poly.type
_entity_poly.pdbx_seq_one_letter_code
_entity_poly.pdbx_strand_id
1 'polypeptide(L)'
;MSIKYVHHKDINPQKWNAVIEQSPWPLVYGLYEYLNTVCDQQWDALIFNDYEAVFPLPYKKKFGFKYIVQPVFCQQLGAFGSNLNVKTLDFLIAIPKRFFRVRLQLNPYF
;
A
#
# COMPACT_ATOMS: atom_id res chain seq x y z
N MET A 1 1.11 11.52 15.36
CA MET A 1 0.79 10.37 14.50
C MET A 1 0.57 10.88 13.09
N SER A 2 1.22 10.33 12.07
CA SER A 2 1.12 10.86 10.70
C SER A 2 1.25 9.76 9.65
N ILE A 3 0.40 9.79 8.63
CA ILE A 3 0.54 8.99 7.42
C ILE A 3 1.39 9.76 6.41
N LYS A 4 2.48 9.16 5.94
CA LYS A 4 3.39 9.74 4.95
C LYS A 4 3.33 8.97 3.66
N TYR A 5 3.27 9.71 2.55
CA TYR A 5 3.48 9.13 1.23
C TYR A 5 4.98 8.91 0.99
N VAL A 6 5.35 7.72 0.53
CA VAL A 6 6.73 7.29 0.29
C VAL A 6 6.82 6.72 -1.12
N HIS A 7 7.82 7.17 -1.87
CA HIS A 7 8.08 6.63 -3.20
C HIS A 7 8.66 5.22 -3.12
N HIS A 8 8.38 4.38 -4.12
CA HIS A 8 8.86 3.00 -4.17
C HIS A 8 10.31 2.80 -3.71
N LYS A 9 11.22 3.60 -4.28
CA LYS A 9 12.67 3.57 -4.05
C LYS A 9 13.10 3.91 -2.63
N ASP A 10 12.23 4.57 -1.87
CA ASP A 10 12.50 5.07 -0.52
C ASP A 10 11.86 4.15 0.55
N ILE A 11 11.21 3.06 0.13
CA ILE A 11 10.64 2.04 1.02
C ILE A 11 11.79 1.17 1.56
N ASN A 12 11.79 0.94 2.87
CA ASN A 12 12.65 -0.04 3.54
C ASN A 12 12.00 -1.42 3.44
N PRO A 13 12.52 -2.36 2.63
CA PRO A 13 11.86 -3.64 2.38
C PRO A 13 11.70 -4.50 3.64
N GLN A 14 12.70 -4.45 4.54
CA GLN A 14 12.71 -5.25 5.77
C GLN A 14 11.61 -4.79 6.74
N LYS A 15 11.53 -3.48 7.01
CA LYS A 15 10.47 -2.92 7.86
C LYS A 15 9.09 -3.12 7.22
N TRP A 16 8.99 -2.95 5.91
CA TRP A 16 7.76 -3.20 5.16
C TRP A 16 7.24 -4.62 5.38
N ASN A 17 8.07 -5.62 5.06
CA ASN A 17 7.68 -7.04 5.18
C ASN A 17 7.37 -7.42 6.63
N ALA A 18 8.11 -6.88 7.61
CA ALA A 18 7.82 -7.11 9.02
C ALA A 18 6.37 -6.70 9.38
N VAL A 19 5.87 -5.58 8.86
CA VAL A 19 4.48 -5.14 9.10
C VAL A 19 3.47 -6.10 8.45
N ILE A 20 3.74 -6.54 7.23
CA ILE A 20 2.86 -7.49 6.53
C ILE A 20 2.79 -8.82 7.30
N GLU A 21 3.94 -9.35 7.69
CA GLU A 21 4.06 -10.64 8.39
C GLU A 21 3.49 -10.61 9.79
N GLN A 22 3.55 -9.46 10.48
CA GLN A 22 2.97 -9.26 11.81
C GLN A 22 1.49 -8.83 11.78
N SER A 23 0.91 -8.66 10.59
CA SER A 23 -0.52 -8.37 10.47
C SER A 23 -1.34 -9.54 11.02
N PRO A 24 -2.55 -9.31 11.60
CA PRO A 24 -3.40 -10.40 12.07
C PRO A 24 -3.77 -11.39 10.96
N TRP A 25 -3.81 -10.90 9.71
CA TRP A 25 -4.10 -11.66 8.51
C TRP A 25 -3.05 -11.36 7.43
N PRO A 26 -1.85 -11.98 7.50
CA PRO A 26 -0.79 -11.72 6.55
C PRO A 26 -1.18 -12.24 5.17
N LEU A 27 -0.96 -11.43 4.14
CA LEU A 27 -1.23 -11.80 2.74
C LEU A 27 0.02 -11.60 1.89
N VAL A 28 0.34 -12.60 1.07
CA VAL A 28 1.46 -12.53 0.10
C VAL A 28 1.36 -11.30 -0.81
N TYR A 29 0.13 -10.85 -1.10
CA TYR A 29 -0.15 -9.67 -1.93
C TYR A 29 0.51 -8.38 -1.43
N GLY A 30 0.76 -8.28 -0.12
CA GLY A 30 1.38 -7.12 0.50
C GLY A 30 2.89 -7.17 0.55
N LEU A 31 3.54 -8.33 0.33
CA LEU A 31 4.99 -8.46 0.46
C LEU A 31 5.72 -7.64 -0.60
N TYR A 32 6.87 -7.07 -0.21
CA TYR A 32 7.66 -6.16 -1.04
C TYR A 32 8.04 -6.78 -2.39
N GLU A 33 8.61 -7.99 -2.38
CA GLU A 33 9.04 -8.68 -3.62
C GLU A 33 7.85 -9.11 -4.49
N TYR A 34 6.73 -9.46 -3.86
CA TYR A 34 5.52 -9.79 -4.58
C TYR A 34 4.99 -8.56 -5.32
N LEU A 35 4.85 -7.42 -4.63
CA LEU A 35 4.44 -6.15 -5.21
C LEU A 35 5.39 -5.68 -6.31
N ASN A 36 6.72 -5.84 -6.13
CA ASN A 36 7.70 -5.54 -7.17
C ASN A 36 7.44 -6.32 -8.44
N THR A 37 7.13 -7.60 -8.30
CA THR A 37 6.88 -8.50 -9.42
C THR A 37 5.56 -8.19 -10.12
N VAL A 38 4.44 -8.10 -9.37
CA VAL A 38 3.11 -7.95 -9.98
C VAL A 38 2.79 -6.52 -10.43
N CYS A 39 3.55 -5.53 -9.96
CA CYS A 39 3.38 -4.12 -10.33
C CYS A 39 4.49 -3.60 -11.26
N ASP A 40 5.44 -4.42 -11.69
CA ASP A 40 6.63 -3.98 -12.44
C ASP A 40 7.36 -2.81 -11.73
N GLN A 41 7.48 -2.88 -10.40
CA GLN A 41 8.00 -1.81 -9.52
C GLN A 41 7.23 -0.47 -9.60
N GLN A 42 6.04 -0.45 -10.22
CA GLN A 42 5.17 0.73 -10.32
C GLN A 42 4.19 0.82 -9.15
N TRP A 43 4.72 0.95 -7.94
CA TRP A 43 3.90 1.12 -6.76
C TRP A 43 4.59 2.02 -5.74
N ASP A 44 3.85 2.96 -5.17
CA ASP A 44 4.33 3.77 -4.05
C ASP A 44 3.64 3.29 -2.77
N ALA A 45 3.83 3.97 -1.64
CA ALA A 45 3.19 3.57 -0.39
C ALA A 45 2.71 4.75 0.43
N LEU A 46 1.78 4.45 1.34
CA LEU A 46 1.51 5.24 2.53
C LEU A 46 2.02 4.47 3.74
N ILE A 47 2.72 5.16 4.64
CA ILE A 47 3.30 4.59 5.85
C ILE A 47 2.82 5.38 7.05
N PHE A 48 2.23 4.69 8.02
CA PHE A 48 1.84 5.28 9.30
C PHE A 48 3.02 5.23 10.28
N ASN A 49 3.38 6.39 10.83
CA ASN A 49 4.53 6.59 11.71
C ASN A 49 5.82 5.94 11.14
N ASP A 50 6.57 5.17 11.92
CA ASP A 50 7.76 4.44 11.46
C ASP A 50 7.41 2.96 11.21
N TYR A 51 6.66 2.70 10.15
CA TYR A 51 6.22 1.34 9.77
C TYR A 51 5.37 0.68 10.87
N GLU A 52 4.45 1.41 11.48
CA GLU A 52 3.45 0.80 12.38
C GLU A 52 2.25 0.22 11.62
N ALA A 53 1.97 0.78 10.44
CA ALA A 53 1.02 0.25 9.47
C ALA A 53 1.41 0.75 8.07
N VAL A 54 1.06 -0.01 7.04
CA VAL A 54 1.44 0.28 5.65
C VAL A 54 0.28 0.07 4.69
N PHE A 55 0.26 0.83 3.60
CA PHE A 55 -0.73 0.72 2.53
C PHE A 55 -0.03 0.88 1.17
N PRO A 56 0.09 -0.18 0.35
CA PRO A 56 0.68 -0.08 -0.98
C PRO A 56 -0.26 0.63 -1.96
N LEU A 57 0.32 1.44 -2.83
CA LEU A 57 -0.34 2.19 -3.88
C LEU A 57 0.18 1.77 -5.27
N PRO A 58 -0.16 0.57 -5.77
CA PRO A 58 0.13 0.18 -7.15
C PRO A 58 -0.51 1.16 -8.11
N TYR A 59 0.26 1.65 -9.07
CA TYR A 59 -0.23 2.61 -10.03
C TYR A 59 0.13 2.23 -11.45
N LYS A 60 -0.72 2.67 -12.39
CA LYS A 60 -0.40 2.70 -13.81
C LYS A 60 -0.38 4.13 -14.30
N LYS A 61 0.32 4.37 -15.39
CA LYS A 61 0.37 5.67 -16.07
C LYS A 61 -0.23 5.55 -17.46
N LYS A 62 -1.20 6.43 -17.77
CA LYS A 62 -1.76 6.55 -19.12
C LYS A 62 -1.91 8.02 -19.47
N PHE A 63 -1.41 8.43 -20.64
CA PHE A 63 -1.43 9.83 -21.11
C PHE A 63 -0.90 10.85 -20.07
N GLY A 64 0.15 10.50 -19.33
CA GLY A 64 0.73 11.38 -18.30
C GLY A 64 0.09 11.25 -16.91
N PHE A 65 -1.14 10.73 -16.82
CA PHE A 65 -1.88 10.63 -15.56
C PHE A 65 -1.61 9.32 -14.82
N LYS A 66 -1.36 9.40 -13.51
CA LYS A 66 -1.23 8.23 -12.62
C LYS A 66 -2.58 7.87 -12.00
N TYR A 67 -2.92 6.58 -11.97
CA TYR A 67 -4.08 6.06 -11.26
C TYR A 67 -3.74 4.79 -10.51
N ILE A 68 -4.35 4.61 -9.35
CA ILE A 68 -4.20 3.42 -8.53
C ILE A 68 -5.16 2.34 -9.03
N VAL A 69 -4.66 1.13 -9.23
CA VAL A 69 -5.43 0.00 -9.73
C VAL A 69 -4.95 -1.31 -9.13
N GLN A 70 -5.89 -2.22 -8.86
CA GLN A 70 -5.61 -3.56 -8.39
C GLN A 70 -4.63 -4.27 -9.34
N PRO A 71 -3.47 -4.75 -8.86
CA PRO A 71 -2.57 -5.57 -9.64
C PRO A 71 -3.24 -6.88 -10.06
N VAL A 72 -2.81 -7.43 -11.20
CA VAL A 72 -3.20 -8.79 -11.57
C VAL A 72 -2.63 -9.76 -10.52
N PHE A 73 -3.37 -10.83 -10.22
CA PHE A 73 -3.00 -11.80 -9.17
C PHE A 73 -3.05 -11.27 -7.74
N CYS A 74 -3.66 -10.11 -7.50
CA CYS A 74 -4.03 -9.65 -6.16
C CYS A 74 -5.55 -9.60 -6.03
N GLN A 75 -6.14 -10.43 -5.16
CA GLN A 75 -7.60 -10.37 -4.91
C GLN A 75 -7.99 -9.14 -4.09
N GLN A 76 -7.14 -8.76 -3.13
CA GLN A 76 -7.35 -7.62 -2.26
C GLN A 76 -6.01 -6.97 -1.93
N LEU A 77 -6.07 -5.68 -1.61
CA LEU A 77 -4.94 -4.88 -1.18
C LEU A 77 -5.45 -3.77 -0.26
N GLY A 78 -4.58 -3.10 0.48
CA GLY A 78 -5.01 -1.99 1.32
C GLY A 78 -4.11 -1.84 2.51
N ALA A 79 -4.68 -1.46 3.65
CA ALA A 79 -3.90 -1.34 4.86
C ALA A 79 -3.46 -2.73 5.39
N PHE A 80 -2.27 -2.75 5.97
CA PHE A 80 -1.65 -3.87 6.67
C PHE A 80 -0.98 -3.37 7.94
N GLY A 81 -0.88 -4.24 8.94
CA GLY A 81 -0.40 -3.96 10.29
C GLY A 81 -1.42 -4.38 11.33
N SER A 82 -1.11 -4.11 12.60
CA SER A 82 -1.93 -4.45 13.77
C SER A 82 -2.24 -3.23 14.65
N ASN A 83 -2.03 -2.02 14.12
CA ASN A 83 -2.16 -0.79 14.88
C ASN A 83 -3.61 -0.31 14.98
N LEU A 84 -4.14 -0.24 16.20
CA LEU A 84 -5.53 0.17 16.45
C LEU A 84 -5.79 1.68 16.36
N ASN A 85 -4.75 2.50 16.23
CA ASN A 85 -4.86 3.97 16.22
C ASN A 85 -5.06 4.55 14.81
N VAL A 86 -5.05 3.71 13.78
CA VAL A 86 -5.22 4.14 12.38
C VAL A 86 -6.19 3.19 11.69
N LYS A 87 -7.06 3.74 10.85
CA LYS A 87 -8.07 2.99 10.09
C LYS A 87 -7.76 3.05 8.61
N THR A 88 -8.30 2.09 7.86
CA THR A 88 -8.23 2.09 6.38
C THR A 88 -8.70 3.42 5.77
N LEU A 89 -9.71 4.08 6.37
CA LEU A 89 -10.21 5.37 5.91
C LEU A 89 -9.15 6.48 5.99
N ASP A 90 -8.30 6.48 7.02
CA ASP A 90 -7.25 7.48 7.19
C ASP A 90 -6.23 7.38 6.06
N PHE A 91 -5.89 6.16 5.64
CA PHE A 91 -5.06 5.93 4.46
C PHE A 91 -5.71 6.42 3.18
N LEU A 92 -7.01 6.12 2.97
CA LEU A 92 -7.72 6.58 1.77
C LEU A 92 -7.74 8.11 1.65
N ILE A 93 -7.92 8.83 2.77
CA ILE A 93 -7.86 10.30 2.82
C ILE A 93 -6.44 10.81 2.52
N ALA A 94 -5.41 10.08 2.96
CA ALA A 94 -4.01 10.44 2.74
C ALA A 94 -3.49 10.15 1.31
N ILE A 95 -4.28 9.50 0.44
CA ILE A 95 -3.87 9.25 -0.95
C ILE A 95 -3.65 10.60 -1.68
N PRO A 96 -2.47 10.84 -2.28
CA PRO A 96 -2.21 12.09 -2.98
C PRO A 96 -3.18 12.34 -4.14
N LYS A 97 -3.73 13.56 -4.22
CA LYS A 97 -4.68 13.98 -5.28
C LYS A 97 -4.14 13.86 -6.72
N ARG A 98 -2.83 13.68 -6.91
CA ARG A 98 -2.23 13.40 -8.22
C ARG A 98 -2.64 12.03 -8.80
N PHE A 99 -3.13 11.12 -7.95
CA PHE A 99 -3.79 9.91 -8.41
C PHE A 99 -5.25 10.22 -8.72
N PHE A 100 -5.57 10.43 -10.00
CA PHE A 100 -6.91 10.91 -10.40
C PHE A 100 -8.02 9.86 -10.19
N ARG A 101 -7.64 8.60 -9.98
CA ARG A 101 -8.56 7.48 -9.76
C ARG A 101 -7.91 6.44 -8.88
N VAL A 102 -8.72 5.83 -8.01
CA VAL A 102 -8.35 4.71 -7.16
C VAL A 102 -9.34 3.57 -7.41
N ARG A 103 -8.83 2.38 -7.73
CA ARG A 103 -9.62 1.15 -7.79
C ARG A 103 -8.86 0.00 -7.15
N LEU A 104 -9.20 -0.27 -5.90
CA LEU A 104 -8.69 -1.41 -5.14
C LEU A 104 -9.87 -2.15 -4.52
N GLN A 105 -9.75 -3.47 -4.44
CA GLN A 105 -10.57 -4.27 -3.53
C GLN A 105 -9.87 -4.21 -2.17
N LEU A 106 -10.48 -3.54 -1.20
CA LEU A 106 -9.82 -3.27 0.08
C LEU A 106 -9.69 -4.53 0.93
N ASN A 107 -8.52 -4.74 1.53
CA ASN A 107 -8.30 -5.71 2.60
C ASN A 107 -9.24 -5.40 3.78
N PRO A 108 -10.21 -6.27 4.12
CA PRO A 108 -11.18 -6.01 5.18
C PRO A 108 -10.64 -6.35 6.58
N TYR A 109 -9.40 -6.85 6.66
CA TYR A 109 -8.83 -7.44 7.86
C TYR A 109 -7.81 -6.54 8.58
N PHE A 110 -7.81 -5.24 8.28
CA PHE A 110 -7.00 -4.22 8.93
C PHE A 110 -7.79 -3.48 10.02
#